data_AF-A0A2G8HSX6-F1
#
_entry.id   AF-A0A2G8HSX6-F1
#
_cell.length_a   1.000
_cell.length_b   1.000
_cell.length_c   1.000
_cell.angle_alpha   90.00
_cell.angle_beta   90.00
_cell.angle_gamma   90.00
#
_symmetry.space_group_name_H-M   'P 1'
#
loop_
_entity.id
_entity.type
_entity.pdbx_description
1 polymer ?
#
loop_
_entity_poly.entity_id
_entity_poly.type
_entity_poly.pdbx_seq_one_letter_code
_entity_poly.pdbx_strand_id
1 'polypeptide(L)'
;MEIYMKSLFSLTLITLLFTSPTYAKKEMNFAARKTACAEKAVGDTCSFQTKKGEKKGTCKEGKKNKEVLMCFGERKGKHGMLKELNLSKEQFAKLKVYREAEKAKKDERKPLKEKIKSLREDIKKGFISNISDEKMLEIHREISANRAKLEEIRFSKMITMKNVLNEEQRKKFMELEESRKEKFKKRNGKHKKNKKDKK
;
A
#
# COMPACT_ATOMS: atom_id res chain seq x y z
N MET A 1 9.17 59.64 -49.41
CA MET A 1 8.90 58.23 -49.72
C MET A 1 8.95 57.47 -48.39
N GLU A 2 7.83 57.34 -47.70
CA GLU A 2 6.81 56.30 -47.91
C GLU A 2 7.29 54.86 -47.59
N ILE A 3 6.63 54.30 -46.58
CA ILE A 3 5.96 52.98 -46.60
C ILE A 3 6.76 51.72 -46.18
N TYR A 4 6.41 51.27 -44.96
CA TYR A 4 5.99 49.92 -44.54
C TYR A 4 6.94 48.72 -44.45
N MET A 5 6.68 48.00 -43.35
CA MET A 5 6.53 46.54 -43.19
C MET A 5 7.67 45.73 -42.53
N LYS A 6 7.20 44.88 -41.61
CA LYS A 6 7.84 43.75 -40.90
C LYS A 6 8.43 44.17 -39.55
N SER A 7 8.14 43.56 -38.42
CA SER A 7 7.59 42.23 -38.17
C SER A 7 6.98 42.19 -36.77
N LEU A 8 5.73 41.71 -36.71
CA LEU A 8 5.05 41.28 -35.49
C LEU A 8 5.82 40.11 -34.87
N PHE A 9 6.53 40.33 -33.77
CA PHE A 9 6.90 39.25 -32.84
C PHE A 9 5.99 39.32 -31.62
N SER A 10 4.83 38.71 -31.81
CA SER A 10 3.93 38.25 -30.75
C SER A 10 4.69 37.31 -29.81
N LEU A 11 5.13 37.84 -28.66
CA LEU A 11 5.58 37.04 -27.50
C LEU A 11 4.35 36.43 -26.82
N THR A 12 3.76 35.40 -27.43
CA THR A 12 2.86 34.49 -26.73
C THR A 12 3.71 33.55 -25.89
N LEU A 13 3.88 33.93 -24.63
CA LEU A 13 4.38 33.11 -23.54
C LEU A 13 3.40 31.94 -23.33
N ILE A 14 3.57 30.83 -24.06
CA ILE A 14 2.85 29.58 -23.80
C ILE A 14 3.46 28.98 -22.54
N THR A 15 2.98 29.43 -21.38
CA THR A 15 3.19 28.75 -20.11
C THR A 15 2.52 27.38 -20.17
N LEU A 16 3.32 26.38 -20.52
CA LEU A 16 3.01 24.96 -20.33
C LEU A 16 2.83 24.68 -18.83
N LEU A 17 1.61 24.89 -18.34
CA LEU A 17 1.18 24.39 -17.03
C LEU A 17 1.03 22.86 -17.11
N PHE A 18 2.14 22.15 -16.92
CA PHE A 18 2.12 20.76 -16.50
C PHE A 18 1.69 20.66 -15.03
N THR A 19 0.43 20.98 -14.73
CA THR A 19 -0.15 20.66 -13.44
C THR A 19 -0.34 19.15 -13.37
N SER A 20 0.56 18.51 -12.63
CA SER A 20 0.50 17.09 -12.34
C SER A 20 -0.85 16.77 -11.68
N PRO A 21 -1.72 15.91 -12.25
CA PRO A 21 -3.11 15.77 -11.83
C PRO A 21 -3.28 14.95 -10.54
N THR A 22 -2.25 14.82 -9.71
CA THR A 22 -2.27 14.00 -8.49
C THR A 22 -2.73 14.79 -7.27
N TYR A 23 -2.41 16.10 -7.19
CA TYR A 23 -2.80 16.97 -6.08
C TYR A 23 -4.31 17.29 -6.09
N ALA A 24 -4.84 17.74 -7.23
CA ALA A 24 -6.28 18.02 -7.40
C ALA A 24 -7.19 16.80 -7.08
N LYS A 25 -6.72 15.57 -7.36
CA LYS A 25 -7.48 14.34 -7.10
C LYS A 25 -7.69 14.04 -5.61
N LYS A 26 -6.79 14.49 -4.74
CA LYS A 26 -6.85 14.21 -3.30
C LYS A 26 -7.77 15.20 -2.59
N GLU A 27 -7.74 16.46 -3.03
CA GLU A 27 -8.56 17.53 -2.46
C GLU A 27 -10.04 17.35 -2.78
N MET A 28 -10.41 17.03 -4.03
CA MET A 28 -11.81 16.81 -4.41
C MET A 28 -12.47 15.67 -3.60
N ASN A 29 -11.75 14.58 -3.35
CA ASN A 29 -12.27 13.48 -2.53
C ASN A 29 -12.30 13.82 -1.04
N PHE A 30 -11.47 14.76 -0.57
CA PHE A 30 -11.49 15.20 0.82
C PHE A 30 -12.68 16.14 1.07
N ALA A 31 -12.89 17.12 0.19
CA ALA A 31 -14.03 18.03 0.23
C ALA A 31 -15.35 17.28 0.18
N ALA A 32 -15.54 16.37 -0.80
CA ALA A 32 -16.77 15.58 -0.93
C ALA A 32 -17.06 14.68 0.28
N ARG A 33 -16.02 14.23 0.99
CA ARG A 33 -16.18 13.43 2.22
C ARG A 33 -16.51 14.28 3.43
N LYS A 34 -15.99 15.51 3.49
CA LYS A 34 -16.32 16.49 4.53
C LYS A 34 -17.75 16.97 4.36
N THR A 35 -18.15 17.36 3.15
CA THR A 35 -19.52 17.83 2.86
C THR A 35 -20.57 16.78 3.16
N ALA A 36 -20.30 15.50 2.86
CA ALA A 36 -21.21 14.40 3.18
C ALA A 36 -21.50 14.19 4.68
N CYS A 37 -20.76 14.88 5.56
CA CYS A 37 -20.93 14.84 7.02
C CYS A 37 -21.00 16.25 7.66
N ALA A 38 -21.22 17.30 6.87
CA ALA A 38 -21.22 18.68 7.38
C ALA A 38 -22.36 18.95 8.38
N GLU A 39 -23.52 18.32 8.15
CA GLU A 39 -24.74 18.48 8.96
C GLU A 39 -25.11 17.20 9.72
N LYS A 40 -24.14 16.28 9.90
CA LYS A 40 -24.37 14.95 10.48
C LYS A 40 -23.57 14.78 11.76
N ALA A 41 -24.10 14.00 12.68
CA ALA A 41 -23.41 13.64 13.91
C ALA A 41 -22.41 12.50 13.69
N VAL A 42 -21.55 12.27 14.70
CA VAL A 42 -20.67 11.11 14.73
C VAL A 42 -21.51 9.84 14.73
N GLY A 43 -21.25 8.92 13.81
CA GLY A 43 -21.96 7.65 13.69
C GLY A 43 -23.03 7.61 12.59
N ASP A 44 -23.49 8.77 12.11
CA ASP A 44 -24.51 8.84 11.07
C ASP A 44 -24.04 8.23 9.75
N THR A 45 -25.00 7.69 8.99
CA THR A 45 -24.75 7.18 7.65
C THR A 45 -24.50 8.32 6.67
N CYS A 46 -23.55 8.13 5.77
CA CYS A 46 -23.18 9.13 4.76
C CYS A 46 -22.90 8.47 3.42
N SER A 47 -23.16 9.18 2.34
CA SER A 47 -22.73 8.79 1.02
C SER A 47 -22.12 9.95 0.26
N PHE A 48 -21.16 9.65 -0.62
CA PHE A 48 -20.52 10.66 -1.46
C PHE A 48 -20.15 10.05 -2.81
N GLN A 49 -20.20 10.88 -3.86
CA GLN A 49 -19.84 10.47 -5.21
C GLN A 49 -18.33 10.45 -5.40
N THR A 50 -17.85 9.42 -6.09
CA THR A 50 -16.48 9.34 -6.56
C THR A 50 -16.46 9.02 -8.04
N LYS A 51 -15.34 9.24 -8.72
CA LYS A 51 -15.15 8.76 -10.11
C LYS A 51 -15.32 7.24 -10.30
N LYS A 52 -15.43 6.47 -9.22
CA LYS A 52 -15.66 5.02 -9.20
C LYS A 52 -17.08 4.64 -8.75
N GLY A 53 -18.00 5.60 -8.74
CA GLY A 53 -19.37 5.47 -8.25
C GLY A 53 -19.56 5.98 -6.82
N GLU A 54 -20.81 5.86 -6.36
CA GLU A 54 -21.24 6.27 -5.02
C GLU A 54 -20.59 5.39 -3.96
N LYS A 55 -20.13 6.02 -2.86
CA LYS A 55 -19.61 5.31 -1.69
C LYS A 55 -20.45 5.63 -0.47
N LYS A 56 -20.92 4.59 0.21
CA LYS A 56 -21.64 4.66 1.48
C LYS A 56 -20.69 4.38 2.65
N GLY A 57 -20.97 4.98 3.80
CA GLY A 57 -20.12 4.92 4.99
C GLY A 57 -20.74 5.56 6.22
N THR A 58 -19.91 5.86 7.21
CA THR A 58 -20.32 6.55 8.44
C THR A 58 -19.44 7.76 8.73
N CYS A 59 -20.05 8.79 9.32
CA CYS A 59 -19.38 10.01 9.75
C CYS A 59 -18.52 9.76 10.98
N LYS A 60 -17.22 10.07 10.88
CA LYS A 60 -16.27 9.96 12.00
C LYS A 60 -15.31 11.14 11.99
N GLU A 61 -14.73 11.41 13.15
CA GLU A 61 -13.68 12.40 13.32
C GLU A 61 -12.47 12.15 12.42
N GLY A 62 -11.86 13.23 11.97
CA GLY A 62 -10.65 13.18 11.18
C GLY A 62 -9.44 12.70 11.96
N LYS A 63 -8.61 11.87 11.32
CA LYS A 63 -7.36 11.38 11.94
C LYS A 63 -6.35 12.50 12.24
N LYS A 64 -6.41 13.61 11.49
CA LYS A 64 -5.49 14.75 11.61
C LYS A 64 -6.08 15.94 12.36
N ASN A 65 -7.39 16.19 12.18
CA ASN A 65 -8.14 17.17 12.94
C ASN A 65 -9.43 16.47 13.40
N LYS A 66 -9.62 16.38 14.72
CA LYS A 66 -10.78 15.71 15.33
C LYS A 66 -12.07 16.52 15.20
N GLU A 67 -11.97 17.84 15.04
CA GLU A 67 -13.10 18.76 14.87
C GLU A 67 -13.80 18.61 13.51
N VAL A 68 -13.13 17.97 12.54
CA VAL A 68 -13.68 17.77 11.20
C VAL A 68 -14.28 16.38 11.10
N LEU A 69 -15.60 16.32 10.92
CA LEU A 69 -16.29 15.10 10.54
C LEU A 69 -16.08 14.79 9.06
N MET A 70 -15.81 13.52 8.78
CA MET A 70 -15.65 13.02 7.43
C MET A 70 -16.42 11.73 7.24
N CYS A 71 -16.96 11.57 6.04
CA CYS A 71 -17.56 10.32 5.64
C CYS A 71 -16.46 9.27 5.42
N PHE A 72 -16.39 8.26 6.28
CA PHE A 72 -15.55 7.10 6.09
C PHE A 72 -16.39 6.00 5.47
N GLY A 73 -16.13 5.73 4.18
CA GLY A 73 -16.75 4.60 3.49
C GLY A 73 -16.64 3.33 4.33
N GLU A 74 -17.67 2.48 4.26
CA GLU A 74 -17.68 1.20 4.95
C GLU A 74 -16.34 0.53 4.72
N ARG A 75 -15.56 0.38 5.79
CA ARG A 75 -14.37 -0.45 5.71
C ARG A 75 -14.95 -1.85 5.53
N LYS A 76 -15.07 -2.33 4.28
CA LYS A 76 -15.07 -3.77 4.02
C LYS A 76 -13.85 -4.28 4.76
N GLY A 77 -14.08 -4.83 5.95
CA GLY A 77 -13.02 -5.07 6.90
C GLY A 77 -11.94 -5.85 6.16
N LYS A 78 -10.68 -5.44 6.27
CA LYS A 78 -9.53 -6.19 5.77
C LYS A 78 -9.35 -7.50 6.57
N HIS A 79 -10.41 -8.25 6.76
CA HIS A 79 -10.38 -9.68 6.75
C HIS A 79 -10.48 -9.95 5.24
N GLY A 80 -9.39 -9.92 4.46
CA GLY A 80 -8.35 -10.93 4.55
C GLY A 80 -8.92 -12.27 4.06
N MET A 81 -8.09 -13.09 3.42
CA MET A 81 -8.38 -14.47 2.98
C MET A 81 -9.06 -15.30 4.08
N LEU A 82 -8.90 -14.92 5.35
CA LEU A 82 -9.61 -15.48 6.49
C LEU A 82 -11.15 -15.45 6.39
N LYS A 83 -11.79 -14.53 5.65
CA LYS A 83 -13.25 -14.58 5.45
C LYS A 83 -13.67 -15.77 4.60
N GLU A 84 -12.80 -16.18 3.69
CA GLU A 84 -13.10 -17.24 2.72
C GLU A 84 -12.91 -18.63 3.37
N LEU A 85 -12.37 -18.69 4.60
CA LEU A 85 -12.10 -19.93 5.34
C LEU A 85 -13.25 -20.40 6.24
N ASN A 86 -14.38 -19.68 6.29
CA ASN A 86 -15.54 -20.05 7.13
C ASN A 86 -15.14 -20.42 8.56
N LEU A 87 -14.39 -19.53 9.22
CA LEU A 87 -13.84 -19.77 10.56
C LEU A 87 -14.94 -19.84 11.61
N SER A 88 -14.80 -20.76 12.57
CA SER A 88 -15.65 -20.75 13.78
C SER A 88 -15.37 -19.51 14.63
N LYS A 89 -16.29 -19.17 15.55
CA LYS A 89 -16.13 -18.05 16.49
C LYS A 89 -14.85 -18.18 17.31
N GLU A 90 -14.53 -19.40 17.76
CA GLU A 90 -13.33 -19.71 18.54
C GLU A 90 -12.05 -19.57 17.71
N GLN A 91 -12.03 -20.12 16.48
CA GLN A 91 -10.90 -19.98 15.56
C GLN A 91 -10.63 -18.50 15.25
N PHE A 92 -11.70 -17.73 15.04
CA PHE A 92 -11.60 -16.30 14.80
C PHE A 92 -11.02 -15.55 16.01
N ALA A 93 -11.45 -15.88 17.23
CA ALA A 93 -10.90 -15.29 18.45
C ALA A 93 -9.40 -15.58 18.60
N LYS A 94 -8.97 -16.84 18.42
CA LYS A 94 -7.55 -17.23 18.46
C LYS A 94 -6.70 -16.46 17.44
N LEU A 95 -7.18 -16.34 16.20
CA LEU A 95 -6.49 -15.60 15.15
C LEU A 95 -6.48 -14.09 15.38
N LYS A 96 -7.51 -13.54 16.05
CA LYS A 96 -7.55 -12.11 16.41
C LYS A 96 -6.46 -11.79 17.43
N VAL A 97 -6.35 -12.59 18.49
CA VAL A 97 -5.31 -12.44 19.53
C VAL A 97 -3.92 -12.53 18.90
N TYR A 98 -3.66 -13.57 18.10
CA TYR A 98 -2.39 -13.69 17.38
C TYR A 98 -2.09 -12.47 16.51
N ARG A 99 -3.08 -11.95 15.78
CA ARG A 99 -2.91 -10.78 14.92
C ARG A 99 -2.58 -9.52 15.70
N GLU A 100 -3.11 -9.36 16.90
CA GLU A 100 -2.83 -8.21 17.77
C GLU A 100 -1.42 -8.30 18.35
N ALA A 101 -1.02 -9.47 18.86
CA ALA A 101 0.35 -9.73 19.29
C ALA A 101 1.37 -9.48 18.16
N GLU A 102 1.08 -9.95 16.95
CA GLU A 102 1.92 -9.73 15.79
C GLU A 102 1.99 -8.26 15.37
N LYS A 103 0.89 -7.50 15.50
CA LYS A 103 0.92 -6.06 15.20
C LYS A 103 1.87 -5.32 16.13
N ALA A 104 1.99 -5.72 17.40
CA ALA A 104 2.96 -5.13 18.32
C ALA A 104 4.40 -5.36 17.84
N LYS A 105 4.71 -6.58 17.34
CA LYS A 105 5.99 -6.93 16.71
C LYS A 105 6.22 -6.35 15.31
N LYS A 106 5.43 -5.37 14.89
CA LYS A 106 5.61 -4.72 13.59
C LYS A 106 6.87 -3.85 13.59
N ASP A 107 7.18 -3.23 14.71
CA ASP A 107 8.30 -2.31 14.85
C ASP A 107 9.65 -3.04 14.85
N GLU A 108 9.66 -4.33 15.17
CA GLU A 108 10.84 -5.21 14.99
C GLU A 108 11.07 -5.61 13.53
N ARG A 109 10.01 -5.74 12.73
CA ARG A 109 10.10 -6.21 11.33
C ARG A 109 10.50 -5.13 10.34
N LYS A 110 10.09 -3.89 10.62
CA LYS A 110 10.39 -2.74 9.76
C LYS A 110 11.91 -2.49 9.62
N PRO A 111 12.71 -2.42 10.69
CA PRO A 111 14.15 -2.18 10.58
C PRO A 111 14.87 -3.31 9.85
N LEU A 112 14.47 -4.58 10.02
CA LEU A 112 15.06 -5.71 9.26
C LEU A 112 14.90 -5.51 7.74
N LYS A 113 13.72 -5.05 7.29
CA LYS A 113 13.46 -4.80 5.86
C LYS A 113 14.23 -3.59 5.35
N GLU A 114 14.31 -2.54 6.16
CA GLU A 114 15.06 -1.33 5.83
C GLU A 114 16.56 -1.61 5.75
N LYS A 115 17.10 -2.42 6.68
CA LYS A 115 18.49 -2.88 6.66
C LYS A 115 18.80 -3.70 5.41
N ILE A 116 17.95 -4.69 5.06
CA ILE A 116 18.12 -5.44 3.80
C ILE A 116 18.10 -4.51 2.58
N LYS A 117 17.25 -3.49 2.58
CA LYS A 117 17.18 -2.52 1.48
C LYS A 117 18.45 -1.70 1.39
N SER A 118 18.96 -1.18 2.51
CA SER A 118 20.23 -0.45 2.59
C SER A 118 21.38 -1.28 2.06
N LEU A 119 21.57 -2.48 2.61
CA LEU A 119 22.66 -3.39 2.23
C LEU A 119 22.62 -3.76 0.73
N ARG A 120 21.43 -3.83 0.13
CA ARG A 120 21.30 -4.02 -1.33
C ARG A 120 21.74 -2.80 -2.14
N GLU A 121 21.49 -1.59 -1.66
CA GLU A 121 22.03 -0.38 -2.28
C GLU A 121 23.54 -0.31 -2.09
N ASP A 122 24.06 -0.74 -0.94
CA ASP A 122 25.49 -0.79 -0.65
C ASP A 122 26.21 -1.79 -1.55
N ILE A 123 25.64 -2.97 -1.80
CA ILE A 123 26.15 -3.91 -2.82
C ILE A 123 26.19 -3.26 -4.20
N LYS A 124 25.13 -2.55 -4.62
CA LYS A 124 25.11 -1.91 -5.95
C LYS A 124 26.17 -0.83 -6.09
N LYS A 125 26.30 0.02 -5.07
CA LYS A 125 27.33 1.07 -5.05
C LYS A 125 28.72 0.46 -5.01
N GLY A 126 28.92 -0.54 -4.15
CA GLY A 126 30.16 -1.26 -3.99
C GLY A 126 30.62 -1.94 -5.27
N PHE A 127 29.68 -2.55 -5.99
CA PHE A 127 29.96 -3.15 -7.30
C PHE A 127 30.44 -2.13 -8.33
N ILE A 128 29.86 -0.92 -8.35
CA ILE A 128 30.30 0.16 -9.24
C ILE A 128 31.67 0.71 -8.81
N SER A 129 31.90 0.84 -7.51
CA SER A 129 33.15 1.37 -6.95
C SER A 129 34.24 0.31 -6.78
N ASN A 130 34.05 -0.90 -7.28
CA ASN A 130 34.99 -2.02 -7.21
C ASN A 130 35.48 -2.33 -5.77
N ILE A 131 34.55 -2.46 -4.81
CA ILE A 131 34.92 -2.93 -3.45
C ILE A 131 35.41 -4.38 -3.48
N SER A 132 36.18 -4.78 -2.47
CA SER A 132 36.72 -6.15 -2.42
C SER A 132 35.63 -7.22 -2.31
N ASP A 133 35.95 -8.42 -2.80
CA ASP A 133 35.06 -9.58 -2.76
C ASP A 133 34.72 -9.97 -1.32
N GLU A 134 35.66 -9.84 -0.38
CA GLU A 134 35.42 -10.09 1.05
C GLU A 134 34.31 -9.16 1.58
N LYS A 135 34.35 -7.88 1.18
CA LYS A 135 33.33 -6.91 1.60
C LYS A 135 31.97 -7.20 0.97
N MET A 136 31.94 -7.64 -0.29
CA MET A 136 30.70 -8.10 -0.95
C MET A 136 30.09 -9.31 -0.24
N LEU A 137 30.93 -10.29 0.14
CA LEU A 137 30.50 -11.48 0.88
C LEU A 137 29.99 -11.14 2.28
N GLU A 138 30.64 -10.21 2.98
CA GLU A 138 30.18 -9.73 4.29
C GLU A 138 28.77 -9.12 4.19
N ILE A 139 28.54 -8.21 3.24
CA ILE A 139 27.23 -7.61 3.03
C ILE A 139 26.19 -8.67 2.65
N HIS A 140 26.55 -9.65 1.82
CA HIS A 140 25.67 -10.77 1.48
C HIS A 140 25.29 -11.63 2.70
N ARG A 141 26.25 -11.93 3.59
CA ARG A 141 26.00 -12.66 4.84
C ARG A 141 25.04 -11.89 5.73
N GLU A 142 25.22 -10.57 5.87
CA GLU A 142 24.29 -9.73 6.63
C GLU A 142 22.87 -9.74 6.04
N ILE A 143 22.74 -9.63 4.71
CA ILE A 143 21.45 -9.73 4.04
C ILE A 143 20.79 -11.08 4.33
N SER A 144 21.56 -12.16 4.28
CA SER A 144 21.08 -13.52 4.50
C SER A 144 20.59 -13.72 5.94
N ALA A 145 21.34 -13.25 6.93
CA ALA A 145 20.96 -13.29 8.33
C ALA A 145 19.65 -12.52 8.61
N ASN A 146 19.51 -11.31 8.04
CA ASN A 146 18.27 -10.54 8.20
C ASN A 146 17.08 -11.19 7.48
N ARG A 147 17.30 -11.87 6.34
CA ARG A 147 16.26 -12.64 5.65
C ARG A 147 15.80 -13.84 6.48
N ALA A 148 16.73 -14.57 7.10
CA ALA A 148 16.40 -15.72 7.94
C ALA A 148 15.43 -15.33 9.07
N LYS A 149 15.69 -14.23 9.78
CA LYS A 149 14.77 -13.68 10.80
C LYS A 149 13.38 -13.36 10.25
N LEU A 150 13.30 -12.80 9.04
CA LEU A 150 12.02 -12.52 8.40
C LEU A 150 11.29 -13.78 7.94
N GLU A 151 12.01 -14.82 7.51
CA GLU A 151 11.42 -16.12 7.14
C GLU A 151 10.90 -16.85 8.38
N GLU A 152 11.63 -16.84 9.48
CA GLU A 152 11.19 -17.42 10.75
C GLU A 152 9.84 -16.85 11.21
N ILE A 153 9.66 -15.53 11.12
CA ILE A 153 8.38 -14.88 11.46
C ILE A 153 7.26 -15.32 10.51
N ARG A 154 7.55 -15.53 9.22
CA ARG A 154 6.55 -16.04 8.27
C ARG A 154 6.20 -17.49 8.54
N PHE A 155 7.19 -18.30 8.89
CA PHE A 155 7.02 -19.70 9.20
C PHE A 155 6.24 -19.90 10.51
N SER A 156 6.56 -19.13 11.55
CA SER A 156 5.80 -19.10 12.81
C SER A 156 4.32 -18.81 12.56
N LYS A 157 4.01 -17.82 11.70
CA LYS A 157 2.63 -17.58 11.26
C LYS A 157 1.99 -18.80 10.60
N MET A 158 2.71 -19.50 9.75
CA MET A 158 2.20 -20.70 9.08
C MET A 158 1.89 -21.81 10.09
N ILE A 159 2.73 -22.01 11.10
CA ILE A 159 2.47 -22.93 12.21
C ILE A 159 1.21 -22.52 12.96
N THR A 160 1.05 -21.24 13.31
CA THR A 160 -0.16 -20.76 13.98
C THR A 160 -1.41 -21.04 13.14
N MET A 161 -1.36 -20.79 11.83
CA MET A 161 -2.49 -21.12 10.95
C MET A 161 -2.78 -22.63 10.95
N LYS A 162 -1.75 -23.48 10.84
CA LYS A 162 -1.89 -24.94 10.86
C LYS A 162 -2.56 -25.45 12.14
N ASN A 163 -2.28 -24.83 13.28
CA ASN A 163 -2.80 -25.26 14.59
C ASN A 163 -4.22 -24.76 14.86
N VAL A 164 -4.67 -23.68 14.20
CA VAL A 164 -6.04 -23.16 14.36
C VAL A 164 -7.01 -23.73 13.34
N LEU A 165 -6.54 -23.98 12.10
CA LEU A 165 -7.38 -24.44 11.00
C LEU A 165 -7.50 -25.97 10.96
N ASN A 166 -8.65 -26.47 10.54
CA ASN A 166 -8.84 -27.89 10.22
C ASN A 166 -8.25 -28.24 8.83
N GLU A 167 -8.31 -29.50 8.42
CA GLU A 167 -7.72 -29.95 7.16
C GLU A 167 -8.28 -29.23 5.92
N GLU A 168 -9.61 -29.16 5.79
CA GLU A 168 -10.27 -28.52 4.65
C GLU A 168 -9.92 -27.02 4.56
N GLN A 169 -9.93 -26.34 5.71
CA GLN A 169 -9.54 -24.95 5.82
C GLN A 169 -8.06 -24.73 5.48
N ARG A 170 -7.17 -25.68 5.82
CA ARG A 170 -5.75 -25.62 5.45
C ARG A 170 -5.56 -25.77 3.94
N LYS A 171 -6.26 -26.71 3.28
CA LYS A 171 -6.24 -26.85 1.80
C LYS A 171 -6.68 -25.55 1.13
N LYS A 172 -7.84 -25.02 1.54
CA LYS A 172 -8.36 -23.75 1.03
C LYS A 172 -7.44 -22.57 1.33
N PHE A 173 -6.78 -22.55 2.47
CA PHE A 173 -5.79 -21.52 2.81
C PHE A 173 -4.61 -21.52 1.83
N MET A 174 -4.10 -22.69 1.44
CA MET A 174 -2.99 -22.79 0.48
C MET A 174 -3.39 -22.28 -0.91
N GLU A 175 -4.55 -22.70 -1.42
CA GLU A 175 -5.09 -22.23 -2.71
C GLU A 175 -5.27 -20.69 -2.75
N LEU A 176 -5.79 -20.14 -1.66
CA LEU A 176 -5.95 -18.69 -1.53
C LEU A 176 -4.59 -17.98 -1.48
N GLU A 177 -3.54 -18.62 -0.99
CA GLU A 177 -2.19 -18.04 -0.93
C GLU A 177 -1.54 -18.00 -2.30
N GLU A 178 -1.68 -19.08 -3.06
CA GLU A 178 -1.22 -19.18 -4.44
C GLU A 178 -1.93 -18.18 -5.35
N SER A 179 -3.27 -18.14 -5.32
CA SER A 179 -4.04 -17.20 -6.13
C SER A 179 -3.68 -15.74 -5.83
N ARG A 180 -3.29 -15.43 -4.59
CA ARG A 180 -2.77 -14.11 -4.21
C ARG A 180 -1.39 -13.84 -4.78
N LYS A 181 -0.48 -14.81 -4.72
CA LYS A 181 0.86 -14.70 -5.32
C LYS A 181 0.72 -14.43 -6.82
N GLU A 182 -0.17 -15.12 -7.52
CA GLU A 182 -0.46 -14.88 -8.94
C GLU A 182 -1.04 -13.51 -9.22
N LYS A 183 -2.09 -13.10 -8.48
CA LYS A 183 -2.68 -11.77 -8.61
C LYS A 183 -1.64 -10.67 -8.41
N PHE A 184 -0.71 -10.87 -7.47
CA PHE A 184 0.39 -9.94 -7.23
C PHE A 184 1.38 -9.90 -8.40
N LYS A 185 1.80 -11.06 -8.94
CA LYS A 185 2.64 -11.15 -10.15
C LYS A 185 2.00 -10.42 -11.34
N LYS A 186 0.71 -10.69 -11.62
CA LYS A 186 -0.06 -10.05 -12.70
C LYS A 186 -0.10 -8.52 -12.57
N ARG A 187 -0.30 -8.00 -11.34
CA ARG A 187 -0.31 -6.54 -11.08
C ARG A 187 1.05 -5.90 -11.29
N ASN A 188 2.12 -6.54 -10.83
CA ASN A 188 3.48 -6.02 -11.03
C ASN A 188 3.91 -6.07 -12.49
N GLY A 189 3.49 -7.08 -13.25
CA GLY A 189 3.69 -7.15 -14.70
C GLY A 189 3.03 -5.99 -15.45
N LYS A 190 1.74 -5.71 -15.16
CA LYS A 190 1.01 -4.57 -15.74
C LYS A 190 1.63 -3.21 -15.38
N HIS A 191 2.16 -3.06 -14.16
CA HIS A 191 2.80 -1.82 -13.73
C HIS A 191 4.13 -1.55 -14.47
N LYS A 192 4.89 -2.61 -14.83
CA LYS A 192 6.10 -2.47 -15.65
C LYS A 192 5.78 -2.09 -17.10
N LYS A 193 4.71 -2.64 -17.70
CA LYS A 193 4.28 -2.32 -19.07
C LYS A 193 3.88 -0.84 -19.19
N ASN A 194 3.00 -0.37 -18.31
CA ASN A 194 2.53 1.03 -18.29
C ASN A 194 3.63 2.07 -17.97
N LYS A 195 4.80 1.65 -17.46
CA LYS A 195 5.96 2.53 -17.21
C LYS A 195 6.92 2.57 -18.41
N LYS A 196 6.95 1.51 -19.23
CA LYS A 196 7.66 1.50 -20.52
C LYS A 196 6.93 2.35 -21.55
N ASP A 197 5.60 2.29 -21.57
CA ASP A 197 4.76 3.05 -22.53
C ASP A 197 4.66 4.56 -22.19
N LYS A 198 5.44 5.06 -21.22
CA LYS A 198 5.46 6.45 -20.73
C LYS A 198 6.86 7.06 -20.71
N LYS A 199 7.82 6.41 -21.33
CA LYS A 199 9.21 6.85 -21.45
C LYS A 199 9.57 6.89 -22.92
#